data_AF-V5IAA1-F1
#
_entry.id   AF-V5IAA1-F1
#
_cell.length_a   1.000
_cell.length_b   1.000
_cell.length_c   1.000
_cell.angle_alpha   90.00
_cell.angle_beta   90.00
_cell.angle_gamma   90.00
#
_symmetry.space_group_name_H-M   'P 1'
#
loop_
_entity.id
_entity.type
_entity.pdbx_description
1 polymer ?
#
loop_
_entity_poly.entity_id
_entity_poly.type
_entity_poly.pdbx_seq_one_letter_code
_entity_poly.pdbx_strand_id
1 'polypeptide(L)'
;VRLHEVALTADICKMYRQILVKPEHQNYQRILWRFNPSSPMLDFRLRTVTYGVSSAPYLALRSLMQLAEEEKAIISRASEVLTNDTYVDDIVSGSSTVEDAISLQGELTNLLKQGGFQPHKWATNKPEVLSHLPPELINPAVLSLDNDEIAKVLGLCWQPSSDSFTYKFMPFE
;
A
#
# COMPACT_ATOMS: atom_id res chain seq x y z
N VAL A 1 7.71 10.08 18.49
CA VAL A 1 7.75 11.50 18.10
C VAL A 1 7.01 11.61 16.79
N ARG A 2 6.08 12.55 16.66
CA ARG A 2 5.33 12.78 15.42
C ARG A 2 6.19 13.62 14.48
N LEU A 3 6.44 13.13 13.28
CA LEU A 3 7.32 13.77 12.30
C LEU A 3 6.61 14.87 11.49
N HIS A 4 5.29 14.72 11.28
CA HIS A 4 4.51 15.57 10.37
C HIS A 4 3.21 16.05 11.02
N GLU A 5 2.80 17.28 10.70
CA GLU A 5 1.51 17.84 11.12
C GLU A 5 0.36 17.24 10.31
N VAL A 6 0.56 17.05 9.00
CA VAL A 6 -0.40 16.39 8.12
C VAL A 6 0.07 14.97 7.86
N ALA A 7 -0.62 14.00 8.44
CA ALA A 7 -0.34 12.59 8.23
C ALA A 7 -0.95 12.12 6.90
N LEU A 8 -0.24 11.25 6.19
CA LEU A 8 -0.68 10.67 4.93
C LEU A 8 -0.36 9.18 4.93
N THR A 9 -1.39 8.35 4.76
CA THR A 9 -1.23 6.90 4.67
C THR A 9 -1.86 6.35 3.40
N ALA A 10 -1.28 5.30 2.83
CA ALA A 10 -1.82 4.57 1.69
C ALA A 10 -1.41 3.10 1.72
N ASP A 11 -2.10 2.29 0.93
CA ASP A 11 -1.79 0.88 0.67
C ASP A 11 -1.44 0.72 -0.82
N ILE A 12 -0.50 -0.18 -1.15
CA ILE A 12 -0.16 -0.50 -2.54
C ILE A 12 -1.02 -1.69 -3.02
N CYS A 13 -1.98 -1.39 -3.90
CA CYS A 13 -2.97 -2.36 -4.35
C CYS A 13 -2.35 -3.62 -4.98
N LYS A 14 -2.55 -4.75 -4.30
CA LYS A 14 -2.08 -6.07 -4.73
C LYS A 14 -0.58 -6.07 -5.07
N MET A 15 0.24 -5.39 -4.25
CA MET A 15 1.67 -5.17 -4.48
C MET A 15 2.42 -6.34 -5.13
N TYR A 16 2.33 -7.55 -4.56
CA TYR A 16 3.03 -8.73 -5.11
C TYR A 16 2.62 -9.10 -6.54
N ARG A 17 1.35 -8.90 -6.88
CA ARG A 17 0.80 -9.23 -8.21
C ARG A 17 1.22 -8.25 -9.29
N GLN A 18 1.85 -7.13 -8.93
CA GLN A 18 2.38 -6.18 -9.91
C GLN A 18 3.80 -6.56 -10.38
N ILE A 19 4.44 -7.55 -9.74
CA ILE A 19 5.84 -7.88 -9.98
C ILE A 19 5.94 -9.21 -10.72
N LEU A 20 6.43 -9.18 -11.96
CA LEU A 20 6.64 -10.38 -12.76
C LEU A 20 7.86 -11.17 -12.28
N VAL A 21 7.70 -12.48 -12.19
CA VAL A 21 8.80 -13.41 -11.97
C VAL A 21 9.39 -13.79 -13.32
N LYS A 22 10.72 -13.87 -13.39
CA LYS A 22 11.44 -14.30 -14.60
C LYS A 22 10.86 -15.62 -15.14
N PRO A 23 10.66 -15.77 -16.46
CA PRO A 23 10.07 -16.98 -17.05
C PRO A 23 10.75 -18.29 -16.62
N GLU A 24 12.07 -18.28 -16.45
CA GLU A 24 12.86 -19.42 -15.96
C GLU A 24 12.47 -19.89 -14.54
N HIS A 25 12.02 -18.98 -13.67
CA HIS A 25 11.63 -19.28 -12.29
C HIS A 25 10.13 -19.56 -12.13
N GLN A 26 9.29 -19.27 -13.13
CA GLN A 26 7.84 -19.49 -13.05
C GLN A 26 7.47 -20.98 -12.90
N ASN A 27 8.34 -21.89 -13.35
CA ASN A 27 8.14 -23.33 -13.17
C ASN A 27 8.13 -23.76 -11.69
N TYR A 28 8.78 -23.01 -10.80
CA TYR A 28 8.79 -23.29 -9.35
C TYR A 28 7.54 -22.79 -8.63
N GLN A 29 6.67 -22.06 -9.33
CA GLN A 29 5.38 -21.56 -8.82
C GLN A 29 4.20 -22.25 -9.51
N ARG A 30 4.38 -23.53 -9.86
CA ARG A 30 3.31 -24.34 -10.44
C ARG A 30 2.31 -24.75 -9.38
N ILE A 31 1.04 -24.67 -9.74
CA ILE A 31 -0.07 -25.19 -8.96
C ILE A 31 -0.86 -26.18 -9.80
N LEU A 32 -1.42 -27.19 -9.15
CA LEU A 32 -2.40 -28.08 -9.75
C LEU A 32 -3.79 -27.60 -9.36
N TRP A 33 -4.69 -27.50 -10.33
CA TRP A 33 -6.05 -27.05 -10.10
C TRP A 33 -7.06 -27.81 -10.96
N ARG A 34 -8.25 -28.02 -10.41
CA ARG A 34 -9.42 -28.50 -11.14
C ARG A 34 -10.63 -27.71 -10.65
N PHE A 35 -11.50 -27.29 -11.57
CA PHE A 35 -12.66 -26.45 -11.23
C PHE A 35 -13.79 -27.25 -10.58
N ASN A 36 -13.83 -28.56 -10.79
CA ASN A 36 -14.70 -29.49 -10.09
C ASN A 36 -14.01 -30.86 -9.97
N PRO A 37 -14.43 -31.75 -9.05
CA PRO A 37 -13.77 -33.04 -8.80
C PRO A 37 -13.66 -33.93 -10.04
N SER A 38 -14.62 -33.81 -10.96
CA SER A 38 -14.75 -34.59 -12.19
C SER A 38 -13.95 -34.03 -13.37
N SER A 39 -13.45 -32.79 -13.27
CA SER A 39 -12.67 -32.15 -14.33
C SER A 39 -11.25 -32.71 -14.38
N PRO A 40 -10.61 -32.70 -15.56
CA PRO A 40 -9.20 -33.04 -15.65
C PRO A 40 -8.37 -32.09 -14.78
N MET A 41 -7.33 -32.65 -14.16
CA MET A 41 -6.36 -31.87 -13.40
C MET A 41 -5.53 -31.03 -14.37
N LEU A 42 -5.48 -29.72 -14.16
CA LEU A 42 -4.70 -28.78 -14.94
C LEU A 42 -3.51 -28.29 -14.12
N ASP A 43 -2.41 -27.94 -14.79
CA ASP A 43 -1.30 -27.22 -14.18
C ASP A 43 -1.28 -25.75 -14.62
N PHE A 44 -1.09 -24.85 -13.66
CA PHE A 44 -0.95 -23.42 -13.89
C PHE A 44 0.39 -22.94 -13.38
N ARG A 45 0.98 -21.96 -14.08
CA ARG A 45 2.20 -21.28 -13.66
C ARG A 45 1.86 -19.87 -13.22
N LEU A 46 2.08 -19.57 -11.94
CA LEU A 46 1.93 -18.20 -11.45
C LEU A 46 3.07 -17.35 -12.00
N ARG A 47 2.70 -16.21 -12.61
CA ARG A 47 3.65 -15.35 -13.35
C ARG A 47 4.22 -14.24 -12.51
N THR A 48 3.59 -13.92 -11.40
CA THR A 48 3.95 -12.81 -10.52
C THR A 48 4.46 -13.34 -9.19
N VAL A 49 5.10 -12.48 -8.39
CA VAL A 49 5.38 -12.81 -6.99
C VAL A 49 4.06 -13.23 -6.32
N THR A 50 4.07 -14.37 -5.64
CA THR A 50 2.88 -14.97 -5.02
C THR A 50 2.99 -15.02 -3.51
N TYR A 51 1.83 -14.97 -2.85
CA TYR A 51 1.67 -15.13 -1.42
C TYR A 51 2.11 -16.52 -0.97
N GLY A 52 2.53 -16.64 0.30
CA GLY A 52 2.91 -17.92 0.91
C GLY A 52 4.34 -18.37 0.61
N VAL A 53 5.10 -17.62 -0.19
CA VAL A 53 6.54 -17.84 -0.38
C VAL A 53 7.31 -16.93 0.57
N SER A 54 8.25 -17.49 1.33
CA SER A 54 9.05 -16.75 2.32
C SER A 54 9.81 -15.56 1.73
N SER A 55 10.21 -15.64 0.46
CA SER A 55 10.93 -14.57 -0.23
C SER A 55 10.04 -13.47 -0.82
N ALA A 56 8.71 -13.64 -0.85
CA ALA A 56 7.80 -12.71 -1.51
C ALA A 56 7.87 -11.27 -0.94
N PRO A 57 7.87 -11.06 0.40
CA PRO A 57 7.98 -9.70 0.96
C PRO A 57 9.29 -9.02 0.57
N TYR A 58 10.41 -9.76 0.62
CA TYR A 58 11.71 -9.25 0.21
C TYR A 58 11.72 -8.85 -1.26
N LEU A 59 11.25 -9.71 -2.17
CA LEU A 59 11.22 -9.41 -3.60
C LEU A 59 10.37 -8.17 -3.90
N ALA A 60 9.27 -8.00 -3.17
CA ALA A 60 8.40 -6.84 -3.33
C ALA A 60 9.07 -5.55 -2.87
N LEU A 61 9.59 -5.55 -1.65
CA LEU A 61 10.28 -4.40 -1.09
C LEU A 61 11.50 -4.02 -1.92
N ARG A 62 12.30 -4.99 -2.36
CA ARG A 62 13.45 -4.72 -3.25
C ARG A 62 13.04 -4.13 -4.59
N SER A 63 11.89 -4.50 -5.14
CA SER A 63 11.37 -3.90 -6.38
C SER A 63 10.97 -2.44 -6.17
N LEU A 64 10.34 -2.11 -5.03
CA LEU A 64 10.03 -0.72 -4.67
C LEU A 64 11.29 0.11 -4.41
N MET A 65 12.29 -0.45 -3.71
CA MET A 65 13.57 0.24 -3.49
C MET A 65 14.31 0.50 -4.80
N GLN A 66 14.27 -0.45 -5.75
CA GLN A 66 14.87 -0.26 -7.06
C GLN A 66 14.17 0.86 -7.85
N LEU A 67 12.83 0.88 -7.83
CA LEU A 67 12.03 1.96 -8.42
C LEU A 67 12.39 3.33 -7.80
N ALA A 68 12.49 3.39 -6.48
CA ALA A 68 12.84 4.62 -5.78
C ALA A 68 14.22 5.14 -6.21
N GLU A 69 15.22 4.26 -6.34
CA GLU A 69 16.57 4.63 -6.77
C GLU A 69 16.61 5.12 -8.23
N GLU A 70 15.92 4.44 -9.13
CA GLU A 70 15.86 4.80 -10.56
C GLU A 70 15.19 6.16 -10.78
N GLU A 71 14.14 6.45 -10.04
CA GLU A 71 13.36 7.69 -10.18
C GLU A 71 13.85 8.82 -9.26
N LYS A 72 14.84 8.56 -8.40
CA LYS A 72 15.33 9.52 -7.39
C LYS A 72 15.78 10.85 -7.98
N ALA A 73 16.40 10.81 -9.16
CA ALA A 73 16.87 12.02 -9.86
C ALA A 73 15.71 12.93 -10.33
N ILE A 74 14.51 12.36 -10.50
CA ILE A 74 13.32 13.07 -11.02
C ILE A 74 12.38 13.44 -9.86
N ILE A 75 12.13 12.50 -8.93
CA ILE A 75 11.14 12.64 -7.85
C ILE A 75 11.77 12.30 -6.48
N SER A 76 12.82 13.03 -6.09
CA SER A 76 13.62 12.75 -4.89
C SER A 76 12.78 12.57 -3.62
N ARG A 77 11.80 13.45 -3.39
CA ARG A 77 10.97 13.44 -2.17
C ARG A 77 10.13 12.16 -2.06
N ALA A 78 9.39 11.79 -3.11
CA ALA A 78 8.61 10.55 -3.10
C ALA A 78 9.51 9.31 -3.06
N SER A 79 10.69 9.34 -3.69
CA SER A 79 11.67 8.24 -3.61
C SER A 79 12.19 8.05 -2.19
N GLU A 80 12.43 9.14 -1.45
CA GLU A 80 12.81 9.07 -0.04
C GLU A 80 11.71 8.47 0.83
N VAL A 81 10.45 8.88 0.61
CA VAL A 81 9.29 8.31 1.31
C VAL A 81 9.12 6.82 0.97
N LEU A 82 9.24 6.43 -0.30
CA LEU A 82 9.13 5.03 -0.71
C LEU A 82 10.25 4.17 -0.10
N THR A 83 11.42 4.77 0.17
CA THR A 83 12.58 4.08 0.77
C THR A 83 12.48 3.97 2.29
N ASN A 84 12.01 5.02 2.97
CA ASN A 84 12.12 5.15 4.44
C ASN A 84 10.80 4.98 5.18
N ASP A 85 9.68 5.27 4.52
CA ASP A 85 8.36 5.40 5.15
C ASP A 85 7.38 4.32 4.64
N THR A 86 7.90 3.25 4.04
CA THR A 86 7.11 2.13 3.52
C THR A 86 7.39 0.87 4.33
N TYR A 87 6.33 0.24 4.83
CA TYR A 87 6.36 -1.06 5.47
C TYR A 87 5.52 -2.05 4.67
N VAL A 88 6.20 -2.91 3.91
CA VAL A 88 5.55 -3.84 2.97
C VAL A 88 4.68 -3.07 1.97
N ASP A 89 3.35 -3.19 2.03
CA ASP A 89 2.38 -2.49 1.18
C ASP A 89 1.85 -1.19 1.80
N ASP A 90 2.13 -0.91 3.08
CA ASP A 90 1.68 0.30 3.76
C ASP A 90 2.70 1.43 3.60
N ILE A 91 2.26 2.59 3.11
CA ILE A 91 3.01 3.85 3.11
C ILE A 91 2.48 4.70 4.25
N VAL A 92 3.35 5.16 5.15
CA VAL A 92 2.98 5.96 6.33
C VAL A 92 3.94 7.14 6.45
N SER A 93 3.54 8.29 5.92
CA SER A 93 4.37 9.50 5.85
C SER A 93 3.52 10.75 6.14
N GLY A 94 3.96 11.90 5.67
CA GLY A 94 3.23 13.15 5.83
C GLY A 94 4.00 14.37 5.39
N SER A 95 3.45 15.54 5.71
CA SER A 95 4.13 16.82 5.50
C SER A 95 3.70 17.86 6.55
N SER A 96 4.25 19.07 6.46
CA SER A 96 3.92 20.17 7.37
C SER A 96 2.66 20.94 6.99
N THR A 97 2.21 20.86 5.73
CA THR A 97 1.08 21.65 5.22
C THR A 97 0.13 20.79 4.39
N VAL A 98 -1.12 21.24 4.22
CA VAL A 98 -2.10 20.53 3.39
C VAL A 98 -1.65 20.51 1.93
N GLU A 99 -1.13 21.63 1.44
CA GLU A 99 -0.64 21.80 0.08
C GLU A 99 0.55 20.87 -0.21
N ASP A 100 1.50 20.78 0.72
CA ASP A 100 2.64 19.86 0.59
C ASP A 100 2.20 18.40 0.64
N ALA A 101 1.19 18.06 1.44
CA ALA A 101 0.64 16.71 1.51
C ALA A 101 -0.06 16.30 0.22
N ILE A 102 -0.84 17.20 -0.40
CA ILE A 102 -1.45 16.99 -1.72
C ILE A 102 -0.36 16.79 -2.78
N SER A 103 0.66 17.65 -2.77
CA SER A 103 1.78 17.54 -3.70
C SER A 103 2.54 16.22 -3.53
N LEU A 104 2.84 15.81 -2.30
CA LEU A 104 3.49 14.53 -1.98
C LEU A 104 2.65 13.32 -2.42
N GLN A 105 1.33 13.35 -2.17
CA GLN A 105 0.41 12.31 -2.62
C GLN A 105 0.44 12.15 -4.15
N GLY A 106 0.45 13.26 -4.88
CA GLY A 106 0.59 13.26 -6.34
C GLY A 106 1.93 12.68 -6.81
N GLU A 107 3.03 13.08 -6.18
CA GLU A 107 4.36 12.55 -6.49
C GLU A 107 4.48 11.05 -6.22
N LEU A 108 3.98 10.57 -5.09
CA LEU A 108 3.93 9.14 -4.74
C LEU A 108 3.10 8.35 -5.76
N THR A 109 1.95 8.89 -6.14
CA THR A 109 1.08 8.27 -7.15
C THR A 109 1.79 8.17 -8.50
N ASN A 110 2.50 9.23 -8.91
CA ASN A 110 3.25 9.22 -10.16
C ASN A 110 4.44 8.25 -10.10
N LEU A 111 5.22 8.27 -9.01
CA LEU A 111 6.36 7.39 -8.80
C LEU A 111 5.95 5.92 -8.86
N LEU A 112 4.94 5.52 -8.07
CA LEU A 112 4.43 4.14 -8.05
C LEU A 112 3.93 3.71 -9.43
N LYS A 113 3.28 4.61 -10.18
CA LYS A 113 2.81 4.35 -11.53
C LYS A 113 3.95 4.04 -12.52
N GLN A 114 5.14 4.63 -12.37
CA GLN A 114 6.30 4.27 -13.20
C GLN A 114 6.69 2.80 -13.02
N GLY A 115 6.56 2.27 -11.79
CA GLY A 115 6.77 0.85 -11.49
C GLY A 115 5.57 -0.06 -11.74
N GLY A 116 4.47 0.46 -12.29
CA GLY A 116 3.22 -0.30 -12.48
C GLY A 116 2.44 -0.57 -11.19
N PHE A 117 2.82 0.07 -10.08
CA PHE A 117 2.09 0.01 -8.82
C PHE A 117 0.97 1.05 -8.78
N GLN A 118 -0.06 0.77 -7.98
CA GLN A 118 -1.18 1.67 -7.79
C GLN A 118 -1.46 1.86 -6.29
N PRO A 119 -1.26 3.06 -5.73
CA PRO A 119 -1.69 3.35 -4.36
C PRO A 119 -3.22 3.46 -4.28
N HIS A 120 -3.79 3.01 -3.17
CA HIS A 120 -5.21 3.16 -2.83
C HIS A 120 -5.38 3.31 -1.31
N LYS A 121 -6.65 3.41 -0.87
CA LYS A 121 -7.02 3.60 0.54
C LYS A 121 -6.27 4.77 1.20
N TRP A 122 -6.15 5.89 0.48
CA TRP A 122 -5.58 7.10 1.03
C TRP A 122 -6.36 7.52 2.29
N ALA A 123 -5.64 7.85 3.35
CA ALA A 123 -6.17 8.40 4.59
C ALA A 123 -5.25 9.48 5.14
N THR A 124 -5.83 10.41 5.89
CA THR A 124 -5.15 11.60 6.42
C THR A 124 -5.95 12.18 7.59
N ASN A 125 -5.28 12.91 8.48
CA ASN A 125 -5.91 13.71 9.52
C ASN A 125 -6.46 15.06 9.03
N LYS A 126 -6.23 15.42 7.75
CA LYS A 126 -6.72 16.66 7.12
C LYS A 126 -7.57 16.35 5.88
N PRO A 127 -8.90 16.28 6.00
CA PRO A 127 -9.80 15.87 4.91
C PRO A 127 -9.61 16.65 3.60
N GLU A 128 -9.13 17.89 3.68
CA GLU A 128 -8.82 18.74 2.54
C GLU A 128 -7.85 18.08 1.55
N VAL A 129 -6.91 17.26 2.05
CA VAL A 129 -5.93 16.51 1.23
C VAL A 129 -6.60 15.46 0.34
N LEU A 130 -7.78 14.95 0.70
CA LEU A 130 -8.49 13.91 -0.05
C LEU A 130 -9.57 14.46 -1.01
N SER A 131 -9.91 15.74 -0.90
CA SER A 131 -11.05 16.37 -1.60
C SER A 131 -11.04 16.24 -3.13
N HIS A 132 -9.86 16.05 -3.73
CA HIS A 132 -9.65 15.94 -5.17
C HIS A 132 -9.57 14.50 -5.66
N LEU A 133 -9.54 13.52 -4.75
CA LEU A 133 -9.44 12.10 -5.10
C LEU A 133 -10.84 11.49 -5.35
N PRO A 134 -10.93 10.53 -6.29
CA PRO A 134 -12.14 9.76 -6.46
C PRO A 134 -12.37 8.83 -5.24
N PRO A 135 -13.63 8.57 -4.83
CA PRO A 135 -13.95 7.82 -3.61
C PRO A 135 -13.32 6.43 -3.53
N GLU A 136 -13.09 5.77 -4.67
CA GLU A 136 -12.52 4.42 -4.74
C GLU A 136 -11.05 4.36 -4.30
N LEU A 137 -10.35 5.49 -4.32
CA LEU A 137 -8.97 5.59 -3.86
C LEU A 137 -8.87 5.99 -2.39
N ILE A 138 -9.97 6.39 -1.75
CA ILE A 138 -10.00 6.82 -0.34
C ILE A 138 -10.29 5.61 0.55
N ASN A 139 -9.68 5.59 1.74
CA ASN A 139 -9.97 4.55 2.72
C ASN A 139 -11.44 4.63 3.15
N PRO A 140 -12.25 3.56 2.98
CA PRO A 140 -13.67 3.60 3.34
C PRO A 140 -13.94 3.97 4.79
N ALA A 141 -13.01 3.66 5.71
CA ALA A 141 -13.13 4.03 7.12
C ALA A 141 -13.02 5.55 7.39
N VAL A 142 -12.57 6.32 6.40
CA VAL A 142 -12.48 7.79 6.44
C VAL A 142 -13.70 8.44 5.76
N LEU A 143 -14.48 7.68 4.98
CA LEU A 143 -15.69 8.17 4.30
C LEU A 143 -16.96 7.98 5.15
N SER A 144 -16.91 7.16 6.21
CA SER A 144 -18.04 6.91 7.09
C SER A 144 -18.26 8.08 8.06
N LEU A 145 -19.42 8.73 7.99
CA LEU A 145 -19.85 9.87 8.82
C LEU A 145 -20.05 9.55 10.32
N ASP A 146 -19.85 8.30 10.73
CA ASP A 146 -19.98 7.89 12.12
C ASP A 146 -18.65 8.16 12.85
N ASN A 147 -18.69 8.95 13.92
CA ASN A 147 -17.55 9.45 14.72
C ASN A 147 -16.57 8.39 15.30
N ASP A 148 -16.76 7.11 14.98
CA ASP A 148 -15.88 5.98 15.31
C ASP A 148 -14.93 5.63 14.13
N GLU A 149 -14.50 6.64 13.37
CA GLU A 149 -13.57 6.52 12.24
C GLU A 149 -12.25 5.88 12.68
N ILE A 150 -12.04 4.63 12.28
CA ILE A 150 -10.84 3.86 12.63
C ILE A 150 -10.23 3.32 11.34
N ALA A 151 -9.18 3.97 10.87
CA ALA A 151 -8.29 3.40 9.86
C ALA A 151 -7.33 2.42 10.54
N LYS A 152 -7.18 1.21 10.03
CA LYS A 152 -6.12 0.32 10.50
C LYS A 152 -4.80 0.71 9.85
N VAL A 153 -3.79 1.02 10.67
CA VAL A 153 -2.43 1.33 10.23
C VAL A 153 -1.49 0.42 11.01
N LEU A 154 -0.78 -0.47 10.33
CA LEU A 154 0.20 -1.40 10.93
C LEU A 154 -0.36 -2.21 12.13
N GLY A 155 -1.63 -2.58 12.07
CA GLY A 155 -2.31 -3.36 13.13
C GLY A 155 -2.89 -2.55 14.29
N LEU A 156 -2.69 -1.22 14.32
CA LEU A 156 -3.31 -0.30 15.26
C LEU A 156 -4.53 0.39 14.65
N CYS A 157 -5.44 0.84 15.51
CA CYS A 157 -6.55 1.68 15.09
C CYS A 157 -6.08 3.14 15.13
N TRP A 158 -6.12 3.85 14.01
CA TRP A 158 -5.82 5.28 13.93
C TRP A 158 -7.10 6.05 13.64
N GLN A 159 -7.42 7.01 14.49
CA GLN A 159 -8.53 7.95 14.29
C GLN A 159 -7.98 9.23 13.67
N PRO A 160 -8.27 9.52 12.40
CA PRO A 160 -7.60 10.63 11.72
C PRO A 160 -8.04 12.00 12.25
N SER A 161 -9.33 12.18 12.57
CA SER A 161 -9.89 13.47 13.03
C SER A 161 -9.27 13.98 14.34
N SER A 162 -9.04 13.08 15.30
CA SER A 162 -8.38 13.37 16.59
C SER A 162 -6.86 13.11 16.56
N ASP A 163 -6.38 12.57 15.45
CA ASP A 163 -5.03 12.08 15.24
C ASP A 163 -4.45 11.28 16.42
N SER A 164 -5.22 10.26 16.80
CA SER A 164 -4.93 9.45 17.97
C SER A 164 -4.95 7.98 17.61
N PHE A 165 -3.99 7.21 18.14
CA PHE A 165 -4.02 5.75 18.07
C PHE A 165 -4.91 5.20 19.19
N THR A 166 -5.78 4.27 18.83
CA THR A 166 -6.69 3.56 19.72
C THR A 166 -6.49 2.05 19.56
N TYR A 167 -7.09 1.27 20.46
CA TYR A 167 -7.19 -0.18 20.31
C TYR A 167 -8.57 -0.61 20.77
N LYS A 168 -9.20 -1.54 20.06
CA LYS A 168 -10.44 -2.18 20.49
C LYS A 168 -10.08 -3.49 21.19
N PHE A 169 -10.37 -3.55 22.48
CA PHE A 169 -10.26 -4.78 23.27
C PHE A 169 -11.65 -5.40 23.39
N MET A 170 -11.82 -6.62 22.89
CA MET A 170 -12.97 -7.45 23.28
C MET A 170 -12.53 -8.33 24.45
N PRO A 171 -13.11 -8.17 25.64
CA PRO A 171 -12.86 -9.10 26.74
C PRO A 171 -13.24 -10.51 26.31
N PHE A 172 -12.44 -11.50 26.71
CA PHE A 172 -12.85 -12.89 26.60
C PHE A 172 -14.00 -13.15 27.59
N GLU A 173 -15.14 -13.65 27.10
CA GLU A 173 -16.20 -14.24 27.93
C GLU A 173 -15.76 -15.59 28.53
#